data_AF-A0A914PQU5-F1
#
_entry.id   AF-A0A914PQU5-F1
#
_cell.length_a   1.000
_cell.length_b   1.000
_cell.length_c   1.000
_cell.angle_alpha   90.00
_cell.angle_beta   90.00
_cell.angle_gamma   90.00
#
_symmetry.space_group_name_H-M   'P 1'
#
loop_
_entity.id
_entity.type
_entity.pdbx_description
1 polymer ?
#
loop_
_entity_poly.entity_id
_entity_poly.type
_entity_poly.pdbx_seq_one_letter_code
_entity_poly.pdbx_strand_id
1 'polypeptide(L)'
;MSETYIILLRKGLGLETDTSEILQEMVRSVRKAGNISILGIYTDYANHFSIGEIIEKFITIRGGQCPTQKYWEFRADKKSIW
;
A
#
# COMPACT_ATOMS: atom_id res chain seq x y z
N MET A 1 -20.29 -21.22 -2.07
CA MET A 1 -19.89 -21.76 -0.75
C MET A 1 -18.39 -22.09 -0.64
N SER A 2 -17.54 -21.82 -1.65
CA SER A 2 -16.10 -22.18 -1.62
C SER A 2 -15.17 -21.03 -1.20
N GLU A 3 -15.29 -19.84 -1.80
CA GLU A 3 -14.28 -18.77 -1.65
C GLU A 3 -14.25 -18.13 -0.24
N THR A 4 -15.41 -17.86 0.35
CA THR A 4 -15.50 -17.22 1.68
C THR A 4 -14.91 -18.10 2.79
N TYR A 5 -15.05 -19.42 2.66
CA TYR A 5 -14.53 -20.37 3.65
C TYR A 5 -13.01 -20.48 3.58
N ILE A 6 -12.44 -20.36 2.37
CA ILE A 6 -11.00 -20.29 2.17
C ILE A 6 -10.42 -19.01 2.78
N ILE A 7 -11.11 -17.87 2.67
CA ILE A 7 -10.69 -16.62 3.33
C ILE A 7 -10.68 -16.78 4.85
N LEU A 8 -11.70 -17.41 5.43
CA LEU A 8 -11.78 -17.66 6.88
C LEU A 8 -10.68 -18.62 7.36
N LEU A 9 -10.42 -19.69 6.61
CA LEU A 9 -9.31 -20.61 6.90
C LEU A 9 -7.95 -19.93 6.80
N ARG A 10 -7.72 -19.11 5.77
CA ARG A 10 -6.49 -18.32 5.62
C ARG A 10 -6.30 -17.35 6.79
N LYS A 11 -7.37 -16.68 7.21
CA LYS A 11 -7.37 -15.77 8.36
C LYS A 11 -7.04 -16.50 9.68
N GLY A 12 -7.60 -17.70 9.88
CA GLY A 12 -7.30 -18.54 11.06
C GLY A 12 -5.90 -19.13 11.08
N LEU A 13 -5.27 -19.33 9.91
CA LEU A 13 -3.91 -19.86 9.76
C LEU A 13 -2.83 -18.76 9.66
N GLY A 14 -3.20 -17.48 9.73
CA GLY A 14 -2.26 -16.36 9.55
C GLY A 14 -1.71 -16.26 8.12
N LEU A 15 -2.38 -16.87 7.14
CA LEU A 15 -2.06 -16.78 5.71
C LEU A 15 -2.86 -15.66 5.03
N GLU A 16 -3.31 -14.66 5.80
CA GLU A 16 -4.03 -13.50 5.27
C GLU A 16 -3.03 -12.69 4.43
N THR A 17 -3.24 -12.73 3.12
CA THR A 17 -2.47 -11.96 2.16
C THR A 17 -3.23 -10.67 1.91
N ASP A 18 -2.56 -9.54 2.03
CA ASP A 18 -3.15 -8.25 1.70
C ASP A 18 -3.50 -8.18 0.20
N THR A 19 -4.61 -7.50 -0.10
CA THR A 19 -5.17 -7.27 -1.45
C THR A 19 -4.17 -6.44 -2.28
N SER A 20 -3.53 -7.06 -3.28
CA SER A 20 -2.51 -6.43 -4.14
C SER A 20 -3.09 -5.58 -5.28
N GLU A 21 -4.40 -5.65 -5.47
CA GLU A 21 -5.15 -5.04 -6.57
C GLU A 21 -4.99 -3.50 -6.56
N ILE A 22 -5.00 -2.89 -5.37
CA ILE A 22 -4.80 -1.44 -5.22
C ILE A 22 -3.37 -1.05 -5.65
N LEU A 23 -2.39 -1.86 -5.28
CA LEU A 23 -0.98 -1.62 -5.64
C LEU A 23 -0.76 -1.75 -7.15
N GLN A 24 -1.40 -2.74 -7.79
CA GLN A 24 -1.35 -2.91 -9.25
C GLN A 24 -1.98 -1.72 -9.97
N GLU A 25 -3.15 -1.25 -9.52
CA GLU A 25 -3.80 -0.09 -10.14
C GLU A 25 -3.01 1.21 -9.95
N MET A 26 -2.30 1.37 -8.82
CA MET A 26 -1.35 2.47 -8.63
C MET A 26 -0.20 2.41 -9.64
N VAL A 27 0.39 1.23 -9.85
CA VAL A 27 1.46 1.04 -10.85
C VAL A 27 0.94 1.33 -12.27
N ARG A 28 -0.29 0.91 -12.60
CA ARG A 28 -0.91 1.16 -13.90
C ARG A 28 -1.22 2.64 -14.14
N SER A 29 -1.66 3.35 -13.11
CA SER A 29 -2.06 4.76 -13.17
C SER A 29 -0.88 5.75 -13.25
N VAL A 30 0.30 5.35 -12.77
CA VAL A 30 1.48 6.22 -12.74
C VAL A 30 2.17 6.29 -14.10
N ARG A 31 2.66 7.49 -14.45
CA ARG A 31 3.47 7.76 -15.65
C ARG A 31 4.83 7.04 -15.57
N LYS A 32 5.46 6.81 -16.72
CA LYS A 32 6.85 6.31 -16.78
C LYS A 32 7.80 7.25 -16.01
N ALA A 33 8.80 6.69 -15.34
CA ALA A 33 9.70 7.37 -14.42
C ALA A 33 8.98 8.10 -13.26
N GLY A 34 7.81 7.59 -12.85
CA GLY A 34 7.03 8.13 -11.74
C GLY A 34 7.43 7.59 -10.38
N ASN A 35 6.82 8.16 -9.34
CA ASN A 35 7.06 7.78 -7.95
C ASN A 35 5.75 7.32 -7.30
N ILE A 36 5.78 6.21 -6.56
CA ILE A 36 4.68 5.73 -5.72
C ILE A 36 5.14 5.78 -4.26
N SER A 37 4.35 6.41 -3.40
CA SER A 37 4.59 6.44 -1.96
C SER A 37 3.46 5.73 -1.24
N ILE A 38 3.78 4.68 -0.50
CA ILE A 38 2.82 3.85 0.24
C ILE A 38 2.96 4.21 1.71
N LEU A 39 1.90 4.78 2.28
CA LEU A 39 1.76 5.06 3.71
C LEU A 39 0.69 4.12 4.28
N GLY A 40 1.08 3.18 5.15
CA GLY A 40 0.13 2.23 5.75
C GLY A 40 0.79 0.93 6.22
N ILE A 41 -0.01 0.05 6.84
CA ILE A 41 0.39 -1.29 7.25
C ILE A 41 -0.06 -2.26 6.15
N TYR A 42 0.90 -2.82 5.42
CA TYR A 42 0.76 -4.11 4.75
C TYR A 42 1.51 -5.09 5.66
N THR A 43 0.79 -6.01 6.28
CA THR A 43 1.31 -6.77 7.44
C THR A 43 2.05 -8.03 7.00
N ASP A 44 1.65 -8.58 5.85
CA ASP A 44 2.14 -9.85 5.33
C ASP A 44 2.46 -9.73 3.82
N TYR A 45 2.21 -10.78 3.05
CA TYR A 45 2.50 -10.83 1.63
C TYR A 45 1.36 -10.22 0.81
N ALA A 46 1.67 -9.65 -0.35
CA ALA A 46 0.71 -9.26 -1.37
C ALA A 46 0.85 -10.25 -2.55
N ASN A 47 -0.15 -11.11 -2.77
CA ASN A 47 -0.09 -12.11 -3.86
C ASN A 47 -0.28 -11.39 -5.20
N HIS A 48 0.60 -11.67 -6.18
CA HIS A 48 0.56 -11.13 -7.56
C HIS A 48 0.94 -9.65 -7.73
N PHE A 49 1.96 -9.16 -7.03
CA PHE A 49 2.50 -7.82 -7.32
C PHE A 49 3.27 -7.78 -8.66
N SER A 50 2.89 -6.88 -9.58
CA SER A 50 3.43 -6.81 -10.96
C SER A 50 4.83 -6.17 -11.01
N ILE A 51 5.86 -6.92 -10.63
CA ILE A 51 7.26 -6.44 -10.66
C ILE A 51 7.72 -6.04 -12.08
N GLY A 52 7.23 -6.73 -13.11
CA GLY A 52 7.58 -6.45 -14.50
C GLY A 52 7.12 -5.06 -14.95
N GLU A 53 5.89 -4.67 -14.61
CA GLU A 53 5.34 -3.35 -14.96
C GLU A 53 6.11 -2.21 -14.29
N ILE A 54 6.62 -2.43 -13.08
CA ILE A 54 7.43 -1.45 -12.33
C ILE A 54 8.76 -1.20 -13.02
N ILE A 55 9.42 -2.26 -13.45
CA ILE A 55 10.71 -2.19 -14.15
C ILE A 55 10.50 -1.55 -15.53
N GLU A 56 9.47 -1.97 -16.27
CA GLU A 56 9.16 -1.42 -17.60
C GLU A 56 8.86 0.10 -17.55
N LYS A 57 8.15 0.53 -16.50
CA LYS A 57 7.85 1.96 -16.30
C LYS A 57 8.95 2.72 -15.55
N PHE A 58 10.02 2.08 -15.10
CA PHE A 58 11.07 2.69 -14.27
C PHE A 58 10.50 3.45 -13.05
N ILE A 59 9.60 2.80 -12.30
CA ILE A 59 8.92 3.43 -11.15
C ILE A 59 9.76 3.29 -9.89
N THR A 60 9.84 4.37 -9.10
CA THR A 60 10.40 4.32 -7.74
C THR A 60 9.30 4.16 -6.72
N ILE A 61 9.40 3.13 -5.87
CA ILE A 61 8.44 2.87 -4.79
C ILE A 61 9.07 3.16 -3.44
N ARG A 62 8.39 3.95 -2.61
CA ARG A 62 8.78 4.20 -1.21
C ARG A 62 7.66 3.75 -0.28
N GLY A 63 7.97 2.85 0.64
CA GLY A 63 7.07 2.42 1.71
C GLY A 63 7.53 2.95 3.07
N GLY A 64 6.58 3.24 3.95
CA GLY A 64 6.88 3.59 5.33
C GLY A 64 5.65 3.88 6.16
N GLN A 65 5.81 3.84 7.48
CA GLN A 65 4.81 4.39 8.39
C GLN A 65 4.81 5.92 8.31
N CYS A 66 3.66 6.54 8.54
CA CYS A 66 3.59 8.00 8.61
C CYS A 66 4.39 8.48 9.84
N PRO A 67 5.46 9.29 9.67
CA PRO A 67 6.22 9.80 10.81
C PRO A 67 5.46 10.98 11.43
N THR A 68 4.42 10.67 12.20
CA THR A 68 3.47 11.65 12.76
C THR A 68 4.18 12.71 13.60
N GLN A 69 5.21 12.34 14.35
CA GLN A 69 5.97 13.26 15.20
C GLN A 69 6.67 14.36 14.39
N LYS A 70 7.18 14.06 13.19
CA LYS A 70 7.87 15.02 12.34
C LYS A 70 6.95 16.12 11.81
N TYR A 71 5.65 15.82 11.68
CA TYR A 71 4.67 16.74 11.09
C TYR A 71 3.74 17.39 12.12
N TRP A 72 4.01 17.21 13.41
CA TRP A 72 3.15 17.74 14.47
C TRP A 72 3.14 19.26 14.47
N GLU A 73 4.30 19.91 14.38
CA GLU A 73 4.44 21.37 14.38
C GLU A 73 3.71 22.03 13.20
N PHE A 74 3.86 21.47 11.99
CA PHE A 74 3.16 21.94 10.79
C PHE A 74 1.64 21.78 10.88
N ARG A 75 1.15 20.75 11.58
CA ARG A 75 -0.30 20.53 11.79
C ARG A 75 -0.89 21.33 12.94
N ALA A 76 -0.13 21.54 14.02
CA ALA A 76 -0.61 22.23 15.22
C ALA A 76 -0.95 23.70 14.96
N ASP A 77 -0.22 24.35 14.05
CA ASP A 77 -0.44 25.75 13.65
C ASP A 77 -1.77 25.97 12.91
N LYS A 78 -2.34 24.92 12.28
CA LYS A 78 -3.63 24.98 11.59
C LYS A 78 -4.85 24.68 12.47
N LYS A 79 -4.69 24.51 13.78
CA LYS A 79 -5.83 24.31 14.70
C LYS A 79 -6.69 25.56 14.92
N SER A 80 -6.32 26.73 14.41
CA SER A 80 -7.09 27.98 14.53
C SER A 80 -7.98 28.31 13.31
N ILE A 81 -8.19 27.36 12.40
CA ILE A 81 -9.05 27.53 11.21
C ILE A 81 -10.07 26.39 11.19
N TRP A 82 -10.92 26.37 12.21
CA TRP A 82 -12.31 25.88 12.23
C TRP A 82 -13.04 26.65 13.33
#